data_AF-A0A9P0CN58-F1
#
_entry.id   AF-A0A9P0CN58-F1
#
_cell.length_a   1.000
_cell.length_b   1.000
_cell.length_c   1.000
_cell.angle_alpha   90.00
_cell.angle_beta   90.00
_cell.angle_gamma   90.00
#
_symmetry.space_group_name_H-M   'P 1'
#
loop_
_entity.id
_entity.type
_entity.pdbx_description
1 polymer ?
#
loop_
_entity_poly.entity_id
_entity_poly.type
_entity_poly.pdbx_seq_one_letter_code
_entity_poly.pdbx_strand_id
1 'polypeptide(L)'
;MMFLHAMSECDSTSSLYNQGKTKFLKTFSKYPNLKEIIGKFLDPSAQPTAIAAAEEKLVALYGANHLTTSLNALRYKQYVTSAYKFSSNIASVSPTDAADYQHSLRVACIFTPAVARQQFFTKSGCFHITDL
;
A
#
# COMPACT_ATOMS: atom_id res chain seq x y z
N MET A 1 0.50 4.09 15.60
CA MET A 1 1.39 2.90 15.59
C MET A 1 0.78 1.70 14.86
N MET A 2 -0.54 1.46 14.95
CA MET A 2 -1.20 0.33 14.26
C MET A 2 -1.16 0.39 12.72
N PHE A 3 -1.39 1.57 12.09
CA PHE A 3 -1.26 1.73 10.64
C PHE A 3 0.14 1.40 10.12
N LEU A 4 1.16 1.96 10.78
CA LEU A 4 2.55 1.67 10.44
C LEU A 4 2.86 0.18 10.58
N HIS A 5 2.35 -0.49 11.62
CA HIS A 5 2.49 -1.93 11.79
C HIS A 5 1.82 -2.71 10.65
N ALA A 6 0.56 -2.41 10.32
CA ALA A 6 -0.15 -3.07 9.23
C ALA A 6 0.52 -2.91 7.85
N MET A 7 1.08 -1.73 7.55
CA MET A 7 1.82 -1.47 6.31
C MET A 7 3.22 -2.09 6.29
N SER A 8 3.89 -2.18 7.45
CA SER A 8 5.29 -2.61 7.53
C SER A 8 5.48 -4.08 7.89
N GLU A 9 4.54 -4.71 8.61
CA GLU A 9 4.69 -6.07 9.17
C GLU A 9 3.45 -6.47 10.01
N CYS A 10 2.60 -7.35 9.50
CA CYS A 10 1.82 -8.27 10.33
C CYS A 10 1.63 -9.53 9.49
N ASP A 11 2.44 -10.54 9.74
CA ASP A 11 2.74 -11.68 8.85
C ASP A 11 3.50 -11.35 7.55
N SER A 12 4.57 -12.11 7.32
CA SER A 12 5.62 -11.97 6.31
C SER A 12 5.17 -12.11 4.84
N THR A 13 3.86 -12.12 4.57
CA THR A 13 3.28 -12.34 3.23
C THR A 13 2.83 -11.07 2.52
N SER A 14 2.71 -9.92 3.21
CA SER A 14 2.20 -8.68 2.60
C SER A 14 2.93 -7.39 2.96
N SER A 15 4.10 -7.43 3.61
CA SER A 15 4.86 -6.20 3.89
C SER A 15 5.52 -5.63 2.63
N LEU A 16 5.58 -4.30 2.53
CA LEU A 16 6.33 -3.62 1.48
C LEU A 16 7.84 -3.88 1.66
N TYR A 17 8.42 -4.64 0.73
CA TYR A 17 9.82 -5.04 0.79
C TYR A 17 10.76 -3.82 0.84
N ASN A 18 11.71 -3.83 1.79
CA ASN A 18 12.68 -2.76 2.02
C ASN A 18 12.05 -1.39 2.36
N GLN A 19 10.80 -1.39 2.85
CA GLN A 19 10.09 -0.21 3.35
C GLN A 19 9.87 -0.29 4.86
N GLY A 20 10.98 -0.36 5.59
CA GLY A 20 10.94 -0.46 7.05
C GLY A 20 10.34 0.77 7.74
N LYS A 21 9.95 0.58 9.01
CA LYS A 21 9.29 1.58 9.87
C LYS A 21 9.97 2.95 9.86
N THR A 22 11.30 2.98 9.90
CA THR A 22 12.10 4.23 9.89
C THR A 22 11.95 5.00 8.57
N LYS A 23 11.96 4.31 7.42
CA LYS A 23 11.83 4.94 6.11
C LYS A 23 10.42 5.48 5.89
N PHE A 24 9.43 4.75 6.38
CA PHE A 24 8.05 5.19 6.43
C PHE A 24 7.92 6.48 7.23
N LEU A 25 8.37 6.52 8.49
CA LEU A 25 8.31 7.71 9.34
C LEU A 25 9.01 8.92 8.71
N LYS A 26 10.22 8.74 8.14
CA LYS A 26 10.94 9.80 7.43
C LYS A 26 10.14 10.36 6.26
N THR A 27 9.48 9.49 5.50
CA THR A 27 8.66 9.89 4.33
C THR A 27 7.43 10.68 4.77
N PHE A 28 6.77 10.27 5.85
CA PHE A 28 5.62 10.97 6.42
C PHE A 28 5.96 12.31 7.05
N SER A 29 7.15 12.44 7.64
CA SER A 29 7.66 13.74 8.09
C SER A 29 7.99 14.68 6.93
N LYS A 30 8.42 14.13 5.79
CA LYS A 30 8.75 14.91 4.58
C LYS A 30 7.51 15.39 3.82
N TYR A 31 6.45 14.58 3.80
CA TYR A 31 5.23 14.86 3.05
C TYR A 31 4.01 14.88 4.00
N PRO A 32 3.65 16.05 4.56
CA PRO A 32 2.57 16.14 5.54
C PRO A 32 1.21 15.75 4.97
N ASN A 33 1.02 15.86 3.66
CA ASN A 33 -0.17 15.41 2.94
C ASN A 33 -0.35 13.89 2.97
N LEU A 34 0.70 13.11 3.28
CA LEU A 34 0.55 11.67 3.53
C LEU A 34 -0.27 11.38 4.80
N LYS A 35 -0.39 12.33 5.74
CA LYS A 35 -1.26 12.15 6.91
C LYS A 35 -2.74 12.05 6.53
N GLU A 36 -3.17 12.74 5.47
CA GLU A 36 -4.53 12.63 4.95
C GLU A 36 -4.81 11.20 4.43
N ILE A 37 -3.80 10.58 3.82
CA ILE A 37 -3.88 9.19 3.35
C ILE A 37 -4.11 8.24 4.52
N ILE A 38 -3.40 8.40 5.65
CA ILE A 38 -3.68 7.61 6.86
C ILE A 38 -5.13 7.78 7.30
N GLY A 39 -5.66 9.00 7.27
CA GLY A 39 -7.05 9.28 7.61
C GLY A 39 -8.02 8.42 6.79
N LYS A 40 -7.76 8.26 5.49
CA LYS A 40 -8.59 7.41 4.59
C LYS A 40 -8.52 5.92 4.94
N PHE A 41 -7.36 5.43 5.40
CA PHE A 41 -7.22 4.04 5.85
C PHE A 41 -7.89 3.77 7.20
N LEU A 42 -7.97 4.78 8.06
CA LEU A 42 -8.58 4.67 9.39
C LEU A 42 -10.07 4.93 9.38
N ASP A 43 -10.61 5.50 8.30
CA ASP A 43 -12.04 5.75 8.12
C ASP A 43 -12.77 4.45 7.72
N PRO A 44 -13.61 3.87 8.60
CA PRO A 44 -14.35 2.64 8.30
C PRO A 44 -15.39 2.81 7.18
N SER A 45 -15.74 4.05 6.86
CA SER A 45 -16.70 4.41 5.81
C SER A 45 -16.03 4.70 4.46
N ALA A 46 -14.69 4.72 4.42
CA ALA A 46 -13.95 4.99 3.19
C ALA A 46 -14.25 3.93 2.13
N GLN A 47 -14.46 4.41 0.90
CA GLN A 47 -14.71 3.53 -0.23
C GLN A 47 -13.42 2.81 -0.63
N PRO A 48 -13.50 1.53 -1.04
CA PRO A 48 -12.35 0.74 -1.52
C PRO A 48 -11.50 1.47 -2.56
N THR A 49 -12.14 2.17 -3.50
CA THR A 49 -11.48 2.95 -4.55
C THR A 49 -10.71 4.16 -4.01
N ALA A 50 -11.22 4.82 -2.95
CA ALA A 50 -10.55 5.93 -2.30
C ALA A 50 -9.33 5.47 -1.49
N ILE A 51 -9.41 4.30 -0.87
CA ILE A 51 -8.31 3.63 -0.18
C ILE A 51 -7.19 3.26 -1.15
N ALA A 52 -7.53 2.65 -2.29
CA ALA A 52 -6.57 2.32 -3.33
C ALA A 52 -5.88 3.56 -3.91
N ALA A 53 -6.64 4.61 -4.21
CA ALA A 53 -6.09 5.88 -4.68
C ALA A 53 -5.18 6.54 -3.63
N ALA A 54 -5.45 6.31 -2.34
CA ALA A 54 -4.61 6.80 -1.26
C ALA A 54 -3.29 6.00 -1.15
N GLU A 55 -3.31 4.70 -1.41
CA GLU A 55 -2.12 3.86 -1.44
C GLU A 55 -1.21 4.16 -2.64
N GLU A 56 -1.77 4.45 -3.81
CA GLU A 56 -0.99 4.82 -4.99
C GLU A 56 -0.09 6.05 -4.71
N LYS A 57 -0.52 6.94 -3.80
CA LYS A 57 0.26 8.09 -3.36
C LYS A 57 1.43 7.73 -2.43
N LEU A 58 1.50 6.49 -1.96
CA LEU A 58 2.63 5.93 -1.21
C LEU A 58 3.83 5.56 -2.11
N VAL A 59 3.78 5.81 -3.43
CA VAL A 59 4.99 5.82 -4.29
C VAL A 59 6.11 6.70 -3.75
N ALA A 60 5.79 7.67 -2.89
CA ALA A 60 6.75 8.47 -2.13
C ALA A 60 7.70 7.62 -1.26
N LEU A 61 7.25 6.46 -0.76
CA LEU A 61 8.10 5.49 -0.02
C LEU A 61 9.22 4.92 -0.89
N TYR A 62 9.00 4.86 -2.20
CA TYR A 62 9.98 4.41 -3.18
C TYR A 62 10.83 5.57 -3.74
N GLY A 63 10.70 6.77 -3.16
CA GLY A 63 11.46 7.96 -3.55
C GLY A 63 10.92 8.69 -4.78
N ALA A 64 9.73 8.32 -5.26
CA ALA A 64 9.09 8.99 -6.39
C ALA A 64 8.23 10.19 -5.96
N ASN A 65 7.83 11.02 -6.93
CA ASN A 65 6.89 12.10 -6.69
C ASN A 65 5.45 11.58 -6.86
N HIS A 66 4.72 11.51 -5.75
CA HIS A 66 3.34 11.01 -5.69
C HIS A 66 2.30 11.83 -6.46
N LEU A 67 2.65 13.06 -6.87
CA LEU A 67 1.76 13.89 -7.69
C LEU A 67 1.88 13.57 -9.18
N THR A 68 3.03 13.08 -9.63
CA THR A 68 3.36 13.01 -11.06
C THR A 68 3.72 11.61 -11.54
N THR A 69 3.98 10.67 -10.63
CA THR A 69 4.49 9.34 -10.96
C THR A 69 3.46 8.29 -10.60
N SER A 70 3.00 7.54 -11.60
CA SER A 70 2.21 6.32 -11.38
C SER A 70 3.10 5.18 -10.91
N LEU A 71 2.52 4.24 -10.17
CA LEU A 71 3.23 3.10 -9.61
C LEU A 71 3.79 2.20 -10.72
N ASN A 72 3.02 1.90 -11.76
CA ASN A 72 3.51 1.20 -12.95
C ASN A 72 4.71 1.87 -13.66
N ALA A 73 4.68 3.20 -13.83
CA ALA A 73 5.79 3.92 -14.43
C ALA A 73 7.06 3.87 -13.55
N LEU A 74 6.88 3.96 -12.23
CA LEU A 74 7.97 3.80 -11.28
C LEU A 74 8.56 2.38 -11.31
N ARG A 75 7.69 1.37 -11.32
CA ARG A 75 8.06 -0.04 -11.39
C ARG A 75 8.88 -0.33 -12.63
N TYR A 76 8.43 0.13 -13.80
CA TYR A 76 9.17 -0.03 -15.05
C TYR A 76 10.56 0.60 -14.97
N LYS A 77 10.66 1.85 -14.52
CA LYS A 77 11.94 2.55 -14.37
C LYS A 77 12.88 1.82 -13.42
N GLN A 78 12.38 1.36 -12.27
CA GLN A 78 13.16 0.61 -11.29
C GLN A 78 13.62 -0.73 -11.83
N TYR A 79 12.74 -1.47 -12.53
CA TYR A 79 13.07 -2.74 -13.17
C TYR A 79 14.19 -2.57 -14.19
N VAL A 80 14.04 -1.64 -15.14
CA VAL A 80 15.05 -1.37 -16.17
C VAL A 80 16.39 -1.00 -15.52
N THR A 81 16.37 -0.09 -14.54
CA THR A 81 17.60 0.31 -13.82
C THR A 81 18.23 -0.86 -13.05
N SER A 82 17.42 -1.76 -12.51
CA SER A 82 17.88 -2.93 -11.76
C SER A 82 18.46 -4.01 -12.66
N ALA A 83 17.92 -4.20 -13.87
CA ALA A 83 18.35 -5.22 -14.82
C ALA A 83 19.80 -5.03 -15.28
N TYR A 84 20.29 -3.79 -15.28
CA TYR A 84 21.70 -3.46 -15.59
C TYR A 84 22.67 -3.63 -14.40
N LYS A 85 22.19 -4.01 -13.21
CA LYS A 85 23.02 -4.19 -12.01
C LYS A 85 23.21 -5.66 -11.69
N PHE A 86 24.46 -6.05 -11.43
CA PHE A 86 24.86 -7.44 -11.15
C PHE A 86 24.24 -8.03 -9.85
N SER A 87 23.88 -7.19 -8.88
CA SER A 87 23.38 -7.62 -7.55
C SER A 87 22.04 -7.00 -7.16
N SER A 88 21.21 -6.62 -8.15
CA SER A 88 19.90 -6.06 -7.82
C SER A 88 18.92 -7.12 -7.32
N ASN A 89 18.12 -6.75 -6.32
CA ASN A 89 17.03 -7.59 -5.85
C ASN A 89 15.71 -7.13 -6.48
N ILE A 90 15.08 -8.01 -7.28
CA ILE A 90 13.79 -7.74 -7.93
C ILE A 90 12.68 -7.42 -6.92
N ALA A 91 12.76 -7.95 -5.69
CA ALA A 91 11.82 -7.63 -4.62
C ALA A 91 11.87 -6.15 -4.19
N SER A 92 12.96 -5.42 -4.50
CA SER A 92 13.07 -3.97 -4.21
C SER A 92 12.31 -3.09 -5.19
N VAL A 93 11.79 -3.66 -6.28
CA VAL A 93 10.95 -2.94 -7.23
C VAL A 93 9.58 -2.71 -6.59
N SER A 94 9.02 -1.52 -6.82
CA SER A 94 7.66 -1.17 -6.39
C SER A 94 6.61 -2.19 -6.86
N PRO A 95 5.54 -2.43 -6.09
CA PRO A 95 4.46 -3.36 -6.45
C PRO A 95 3.80 -2.97 -7.77
N THR A 96 3.06 -3.91 -8.37
CA THR A 96 2.15 -3.58 -9.48
C THR A 96 0.89 -2.92 -8.94
N ASP A 97 0.20 -2.13 -9.76
CA ASP A 97 -1.06 -1.47 -9.36
C ASP A 97 -2.09 -2.46 -8.77
N ALA A 98 -2.19 -3.67 -9.31
CA ALA A 98 -3.10 -4.69 -8.79
C ALA A 98 -2.66 -5.25 -7.42
N ALA A 99 -1.35 -5.41 -7.21
CA ALA A 99 -0.82 -5.91 -5.94
C ALA A 99 -0.93 -4.85 -4.84
N ASP A 100 -0.71 -3.58 -5.19
CA ASP A 100 -0.96 -2.41 -4.34
C ASP A 100 -2.44 -2.38 -3.95
N TYR A 101 -3.36 -2.31 -4.93
CA TYR A 101 -4.81 -2.35 -4.68
C TYR A 101 -5.23 -3.45 -3.66
N GLN A 102 -4.76 -4.68 -3.85
CA GLN A 102 -5.05 -5.76 -2.91
C GLN A 102 -4.41 -5.56 -1.52
N HIS A 103 -3.21 -5.01 -1.45
CA HIS A 103 -2.54 -4.67 -0.20
C HIS A 103 -3.32 -3.61 0.58
N SER A 104 -3.71 -2.50 -0.05
CA SER A 104 -4.48 -1.47 0.68
C SER A 104 -5.84 -1.95 1.16
N LEU A 105 -6.52 -2.80 0.41
CA LEU A 105 -7.76 -3.42 0.90
C LEU A 105 -7.52 -4.30 2.12
N ARG A 106 -6.45 -5.11 2.12
CA ARG A 106 -6.07 -5.91 3.29
C ARG A 106 -5.76 -5.04 4.49
N VAL A 107 -4.99 -3.97 4.29
CA VAL A 107 -4.62 -3.02 5.35
C VAL A 107 -5.88 -2.35 5.92
N ALA A 108 -6.74 -1.79 5.08
CA ALA A 108 -7.98 -1.16 5.51
C ALA A 108 -8.91 -2.14 6.24
N CYS A 109 -8.97 -3.39 5.79
CA CYS A 109 -9.78 -4.45 6.40
C CYS A 109 -9.34 -4.84 7.83
N ILE A 110 -8.12 -4.50 8.25
CA ILE A 110 -7.64 -4.64 9.63
C ILE A 110 -8.24 -3.53 10.53
N PHE A 111 -8.53 -2.36 9.97
CA PHE A 111 -9.09 -1.22 10.71
C PHE A 111 -10.62 -1.20 10.70
N THR A 112 -11.27 -1.90 9.77
CA THR A 112 -12.72 -2.01 9.74
C THR A 112 -13.24 -2.93 10.87
N PRO A 113 -14.21 -2.48 11.68
CA PRO A 113 -14.85 -3.33 12.69
C PRO A 113 -15.60 -4.49 12.02
N ALA A 114 -15.72 -5.63 12.71
CA ALA A 114 -16.26 -6.89 12.17
C ALA A 114 -17.63 -6.74 11.47
N VAL A 115 -18.49 -5.86 11.99
CA VAL A 115 -19.82 -5.56 11.44
C VAL A 115 -19.76 -4.83 10.09
N ALA A 116 -18.76 -3.96 9.89
CA ALA A 116 -18.58 -3.22 8.64
C ALA A 116 -17.77 -4.01 7.59
N ARG A 117 -17.12 -5.09 8.01
CA ARG A 117 -16.21 -5.90 7.17
C ARG A 117 -16.93 -6.58 6.01
N GLN A 118 -18.12 -7.15 6.25
CA GLN A 118 -18.95 -7.76 5.19
C GLN A 118 -19.41 -6.73 4.14
N GLN A 119 -19.78 -5.53 4.56
CA GLN A 119 -20.12 -4.43 3.65
C GLN A 119 -18.89 -3.90 2.87
N PHE A 120 -17.71 -3.91 3.49
CA PHE A 120 -16.47 -3.54 2.81
C PHE A 120 -16.05 -4.58 1.76
N PHE A 121 -16.19 -5.88 2.07
CA PHE A 121 -15.88 -6.98 1.13
C PHE A 121 -16.81 -6.98 -0.08
N THR A 122 -18.12 -6.79 0.13
CA THR A 122 -19.10 -6.70 -0.96
C THR A 122 -18.86 -5.49 -1.86
N LYS A 123 -18.45 -4.33 -1.30
CA LYS A 123 -18.11 -3.13 -2.08
C LYS A 123 -16.77 -3.19 -2.80
N SER A 124 -15.81 -3.95 -2.27
CA SER A 124 -14.46 -4.10 -2.86
C SER A 124 -14.37 -5.20 -3.92
N GLY A 125 -15.45 -5.97 -4.11
CA GLY A 125 -15.50 -7.09 -5.05
C GLY A 125 -14.72 -8.33 -4.58
N CYS A 126 -14.23 -8.35 -3.34
CA CYS A 126 -13.63 -9.55 -2.75
C CYS A 126 -14.76 -10.47 -2.26
N PHE A 127 -15.18 -11.41 -3.10
CA PHE A 127 -16.11 -12.47 -2.74
C PHE A 127 -15.44 -13.51 -1.82
N HIS A 128 -16.23 -14.10 -0.92
CA HIS A 128 -15.82 -15.02 0.14
C HIS A 128 -14.94 -16.19 -0.35
N ILE A 129 -13.78 -16.38 0.27
CA ILE A 129 -13.15 -17.72 0.43
C ILE A 129 -13.51 -18.21 1.84
N THR A 130 -14.79 -18.53 2.07
CA THR A 130 -15.20 -19.30 3.25
C THR A 130 -16.36 -20.27 2.96
N ASP A 131 -16.63 -20.62 1.69
CA ASP A 131 -17.57 -21.68 1.34
C ASP A 131 -16.84 -22.93 0.80
N LEU A 132 -15.88 -23.44 1.58
CA LEU A 132 -15.36 -24.81 1.52
C LEU A 132 -14.97 -25.26 2.93
#